data_AF-A0A3D3LDT2-F1
#
_entry.id   AF-A0A3D3LDT2-F1
#
_cell.length_a   1.000
_cell.length_b   1.000
_cell.length_c   1.000
_cell.angle_alpha   90.00
_cell.angle_beta   90.00
_cell.angle_gamma   90.00
#
_symmetry.space_group_name_H-M   'P 1'
#
loop_
_entity.id
_entity.type
_entity.pdbx_description
1 polymer ?
#
loop_
_entity_poly.entity_id
_entity_poly.type
_entity_poly.pdbx_seq_one_letter_code
_entity_poly.pdbx_strand_id
1 'polypeptide(L)' 'TPEQLQRISDLRTFAAKKEKVAQFLIAEEMHDDAIPHQQAALSALRQADFIESGDEDDIPF' A
#
# COMPACT_ATOMS: atom_id res chain seq x y z
N THR A 1 -16.17 -9.93 -5.06
CA THR A 1 -16.85 -10.73 -4.00
C THR A 1 -16.70 -10.01 -2.66
N PRO A 2 -17.50 -10.35 -1.62
CA PRO A 2 -17.32 -9.77 -0.28
C PRO A 2 -15.89 -9.93 0.26
N GLU A 3 -15.23 -11.04 -0.06
CA GLU A 3 -13.82 -11.30 0.28
C GLU A 3 -12.86 -10.33 -0.42
N GLN A 4 -13.06 -10.05 -1.72
CA GLN A 4 -12.26 -9.05 -2.45
C GLN A 4 -12.44 -7.65 -1.85
N LEU A 5 -13.66 -7.26 -1.46
CA LEU A 5 -13.93 -5.97 -0.80
C LEU A 5 -13.22 -5.87 0.55
N GLN A 6 -13.22 -6.93 1.35
CA GLN A 6 -12.47 -6.97 2.61
C GLN A 6 -10.96 -6.83 2.35
N ARG A 7 -10.44 -7.54 1.36
CA ARG A 7 -9.01 -7.47 1.00
C ARG A 7 -8.60 -6.07 0.53
N ILE A 8 -9.42 -5.40 -0.28
CA ILE A 8 -9.21 -3.99 -0.68
C ILE A 8 -9.15 -3.09 0.56
N SER A 9 -10.10 -3.26 1.49
CA SER A 9 -10.16 -2.47 2.73
C SER A 9 -8.90 -2.67 3.59
N ASP A 10 -8.45 -3.92 3.74
CA ASP A 10 -7.27 -4.27 4.52
C ASP A 10 -5.99 -3.69 3.89
N LEU A 11 -5.86 -3.75 2.57
CA LEU A 11 -4.74 -3.18 1.83
C LEU A 11 -4.68 -1.65 1.95
N ARG A 12 -5.83 -0.97 1.80
CA ARG A 12 -5.93 0.49 2.00
C ARG A 12 -5.60 0.89 3.44
N THR A 13 -6.06 0.11 4.42
CA THR A 13 -5.74 0.33 5.84
C THR A 13 -4.24 0.12 6.12
N PHE A 14 -3.63 -0.91 5.54
CA PHE A 14 -2.21 -1.17 5.65
C PHE A 14 -1.39 -0.03 5.04
N ALA A 15 -1.77 0.44 3.85
CA ALA A 15 -1.10 1.56 3.18
C ALA A 15 -1.11 2.82 4.04
N ALA A 16 -2.27 3.19 4.59
CA ALA A 16 -2.39 4.36 5.47
C ALA A 16 -1.50 4.25 6.72
N LYS A 17 -1.39 3.05 7.31
CA LYS A 17 -0.49 2.83 8.46
C LYS A 17 0.97 2.99 8.06
N LYS A 18 1.38 2.46 6.90
CA LYS A 18 2.75 2.57 6.41
C LYS A 18 3.12 4.00 6.03
N GLU A 19 2.21 4.72 5.39
CA GLU A 19 2.39 6.14 5.08
C GLU A 19 2.59 6.96 6.37
N LYS A 20 1.78 6.72 7.40
CA LYS A 20 1.95 7.40 8.69
C LYS A 20 3.32 7.12 9.32
N VAL A 21 3.81 5.88 9.26
CA VAL A 21 5.16 5.54 9.75
C VAL A 21 6.24 6.24 8.93
N ALA A 22 6.12 6.26 7.60
CA ALA A 22 7.06 6.97 6.74
C ALA A 22 7.10 8.48 7.05
N GLN A 23 5.93 9.11 7.27
CA GLN A 23 5.84 10.52 7.65
C GLN A 23 6.54 10.79 8.99
N PHE A 24 6.38 9.90 9.98
CA PHE A 24 7.12 10.02 11.24
C PHE A 24 8.63 9.92 11.03
N LEU A 25 9.11 8.93 10.26
CA LEU A 25 10.54 8.76 10.00
C LEU A 25 11.13 9.94 9.23
N ILE A 26 10.40 10.50 8.28
CA ILE A 26 10.81 11.72 7.56
C ILE A 26 10.89 12.94 8.50
N ALA A 27 9.95 13.06 9.43
CA ALA A 27 9.98 14.15 10.42
C ALA A 27 11.18 14.04 11.37
N GLU A 28 11.68 12.83 11.60
CA GLU A 28 12.90 12.55 12.36
C GLU A 28 14.18 12.57 11.48
N GLU A 29 14.10 13.06 10.24
CA GLU A 29 15.20 13.08 9.25
C GLU A 29 15.76 11.68 8.88
N MET A 30 15.04 10.60 9.25
CA MET A 30 15.37 9.20 8.95
C MET A 30 14.84 8.81 7.56
N HIS A 31 15.28 9.51 6.53
CA HIS A 31 14.77 9.34 5.17
C HIS A 31 14.98 7.92 4.62
N ASP A 32 16.15 7.33 4.84
CA ASP A 32 16.46 5.97 4.34
C ASP A 32 15.54 4.91 4.96
N ASP A 33 15.20 5.07 6.24
CA ASP A 33 14.26 4.18 6.93
C ASP A 33 12.81 4.42 6.50
N ALA A 34 12.46 5.63 6.04
CA ALA A 34 11.12 5.93 5.54
C ALA A 34 10.81 5.28 4.19
N ILE A 35 11.81 5.12 3.31
CA ILE A 35 11.68 4.57 1.95
C ILE A 35 10.93 3.23 1.92
N PRO A 36 11.31 2.18 2.69
CA PRO A 36 10.62 0.90 2.64
C PRO A 36 9.15 1.00 3.09
N HIS A 37 8.82 1.94 3.96
CA HIS A 37 7.44 2.18 4.37
C HIS A 37 6.62 2.87 3.27
N GLN A 38 7.20 3.85 2.57
CA GLN A 38 6.54 4.46 1.41
C GLN A 38 6.31 3.45 0.29
N GLN A 39 7.32 2.63 -0.03
CA GLN A 39 7.20 1.59 -1.05
C GLN A 39 6.13 0.54 -0.69
N ALA A 40 6.08 0.12 0.58
CA ALA A 40 5.05 -0.79 1.06
C ALA A 40 3.64 -0.20 0.96
N ALA A 41 3.47 1.10 1.25
CA ALA A 41 2.20 1.78 1.10
C ALA A 41 1.74 1.82 -0.37
N LEU A 42 2.64 2.23 -1.28
CA LEU A 42 2.35 2.29 -2.71
C LEU A 42 2.01 0.92 -3.31
N SER A 43 2.75 -0.12 -2.92
CA SER A 43 2.50 -1.49 -3.36
C SER A 43 1.12 -1.98 -2.92
N ALA A 44 0.74 -1.72 -1.67
CA ALA A 44 -0.57 -2.11 -1.15
C ALA A 44 -1.73 -1.36 -1.84
N LEU A 45 -1.56 -0.07 -2.14
CA LEU A 45 -2.56 0.69 -2.91
C LEU A 45 -2.70 0.14 -4.33
N ARG A 46 -1.58 -0.12 -5.02
CA ARG A 46 -1.61 -0.72 -6.37
C ARG A 46 -2.32 -2.07 -6.37
N GLN A 47 -2.07 -2.91 -5.37
CA GLN A 47 -2.74 -4.19 -5.24
C GLN A 47 -4.24 -4.03 -4.96
N ALA A 48 -4.63 -3.03 -4.15
CA ALA A 48 -6.04 -2.74 -3.90
C ALA A 48 -6.74 -2.28 -5.19
N ASP A 49 -6.11 -1.39 -5.95
CA ASP A 49 -6.66 -0.86 -7.19
C ASP A 49 -6.77 -1.96 -8.27
N PHE A 50 -5.82 -2.88 -8.33
CA PHE A 50 -5.87 -4.06 -9.22
C PHE A 50 -7.05 -4.99 -8.88
N ILE A 51 -7.27 -5.27 -7.59
CA ILE A 51 -8.42 -6.09 -7.16
C ILE A 51 -9.74 -5.35 -7.45
N GLU A 52 -9.75 -4.01 -7.36
CA GLU A 52 -10.93 -3.17 -7.61
C GLU A 52 -11.24 -3.05 -9.12
N SER A 53 -10.22 -2.96 -9.98
CA SER A 53 -10.39 -2.88 -11.43
C SER A 53 -10.83 -4.21 -12.05
N GLY A 54 -10.58 -5.33 -11.36
CA GLY A 54 -10.92 -6.67 -11.85
C GLY A 54 -10.04 -7.12 -13.02
N ASP A 55 -8.96 -6.39 -13.30
CA ASP A 55 -7.96 -6.78 -14.29
C ASP A 55 -7.12 -7.91 -13.70
N GLU A 56 -7.51 -9.17 -13.85
CA GLU A 56 -6.67 -10.31 -13.45
C GLU A 56 -5.45 -10.53 -14.38
N ASP A 57 -5.30 -9.74 -15.45
CA ASP A 57 -4.48 -10.10 -16.61
C ASP A 57 -3.19 -9.31 -16.85
N ASP A 58 -2.79 -8.32 -16.03
CA ASP A 58 -1.53 -7.62 -16.32
C ASP A 58 -0.77 -7.11 -15.08
N ILE A 59 0.08 -7.97 -14.53
CA ILE A 59 1.25 -7.54 -13.75
C ILE A 59 2.48 -8.23 -14.35
N PRO A 60 3.32 -7.55 -15.14
CA PRO A 60 4.64 -8.08 -15.48
C PRO A 60 5.50 -8.12 -14.20
N PHE A 61 6.15 -9.28 -13.98
CA PHE A 61 7.10 -9.55 -12.90
C PHE A 61 8.34 -8.64 -12.95
#